data_AF-A0A8S9UE43-F1
#
_entry.id   AF-A0A8S9UE43-F1
#
_cell.length_a   1.000
_cell.length_b   1.000
_cell.length_c   1.000
_cell.angle_alpha   90.00
_cell.angle_beta   90.00
_cell.angle_gamma   90.00
#
_symmetry.space_group_name_H-M   'P 1'
#
loop_
_entity.id
_entity.type
_entity.pdbx_description
1 polymer ?
#
loop_
_entity_poly.entity_id
_entity_poly.type
_entity_poly.pdbx_seq_one_letter_code
_entity_poly.pdbx_strand_id
1 'polypeptide(L)'
;MLRLPVRVPLRQRGNLLISAFSRSDARLSNDEANEKTAPSASPPKYDHVRKLIVGLGNPGNKYTNTRHNIGFAAMRHFLETYASQVTGKNLELQHEAGNHGDVARFRVAFQQNAADKDYSFPIDDLVNRSSKRAKERTLKEGVPHEEVNVAMLLPTTYMNCSGTAVRAFMQSHRWRLKKNPLSLNRQDELLVVTDDVALPFGECRFKAKGGPGGQNGVRDIIKCTGSERFARLRIGVGAPYWFAGGNSCAPSGTAMDKYVLGRFNGDEQNAMPDLLRYTNELLRLYLHRGVAQATTYANSMDLQRYLKQYGASAKGRHRQ
;
A
#
# COMPACT_ATOMS: atom_id res chain seq x y z
N MET A 1 43.21 -60.60 -33.67
CA MET A 1 42.27 -61.70 -34.00
C MET A 1 41.01 -61.51 -33.16
N LEU A 2 39.96 -60.91 -33.71
CA LEU A 2 38.78 -61.61 -34.27
C LEU A 2 37.91 -62.27 -33.19
N ARG A 3 36.76 -61.65 -32.85
CA ARG A 3 35.40 -62.16 -33.16
C ARG A 3 34.31 -61.45 -32.33
N LEU A 4 33.38 -60.81 -33.03
CA LEU A 4 31.97 -60.76 -32.62
C LEU A 4 31.35 -62.16 -32.76
N PRO A 5 30.19 -62.42 -32.12
CA PRO A 5 29.00 -62.40 -32.98
C PRO A 5 27.71 -61.82 -32.35
N VAL A 6 26.96 -61.25 -33.28
CA VAL A 6 25.54 -60.88 -33.34
C VAL A 6 24.58 -61.95 -32.80
N ARG A 7 23.51 -61.53 -32.11
CA ARG A 7 22.14 -62.08 -32.25
C ARG A 7 21.06 -61.02 -31.88
N VAL A 8 20.14 -60.83 -32.82
CA VAL A 8 18.85 -60.10 -32.86
C VAL A 8 17.89 -61.10 -33.59
N PRO A 9 16.52 -61.09 -33.59
CA PRO A 9 15.50 -60.08 -33.20
C PRO A 9 14.26 -60.62 -32.44
N LEU A 10 13.33 -59.73 -32.05
CA LEU A 10 11.91 -59.63 -32.53
C LEU A 10 11.12 -58.67 -31.60
N ARG A 11 10.72 -57.46 -32.05
CA ARG A 11 9.45 -57.09 -32.72
C ARG A 11 8.23 -57.39 -31.80
N GLN A 12 7.40 -56.43 -31.37
CA GLN A 12 6.61 -55.48 -32.16
C GLN A 12 5.92 -54.39 -31.28
N ARG A 13 5.74 -53.21 -31.91
CA ARG A 13 4.58 -52.26 -31.91
C ARG A 13 4.10 -51.64 -30.58
N GLY A 14 3.87 -50.33 -30.48
CA GLY A 14 3.93 -49.25 -31.45
C GLY A 14 3.38 -47.92 -30.88
N ASN A 15 3.95 -46.81 -31.39
CA ASN A 15 3.30 -45.57 -31.85
C ASN A 15 2.45 -44.72 -30.86
N LEU A 16 2.49 -43.38 -30.79
CA LEU A 16 2.89 -42.25 -31.67
C LEU A 16 3.24 -41.04 -30.74
N LEU A 17 4.34 -40.27 -30.95
CA LEU A 17 4.44 -38.98 -31.70
C LEU A 17 3.50 -37.88 -31.14
N ILE A 18 3.93 -36.63 -30.86
CA ILE A 18 4.63 -35.67 -31.74
C ILE A 18 5.46 -34.66 -30.92
N SER A 19 6.68 -34.41 -31.41
CA SER A 19 7.63 -33.34 -31.11
C SER A 19 7.37 -32.07 -31.93
N ALA A 20 7.77 -30.89 -31.43
CA ALA A 20 8.23 -29.79 -32.29
C ALA A 20 9.11 -28.77 -31.53
N PHE A 21 10.41 -29.02 -31.45
CA PHE A 21 11.45 -27.98 -31.45
C PHE A 21 12.64 -28.56 -32.22
N SER A 22 12.73 -28.23 -33.51
CA SER A 22 13.88 -28.59 -34.35
C SER A 22 14.74 -27.36 -34.59
N ARG A 23 16.02 -27.49 -34.26
CA ARG A 23 17.13 -26.65 -34.75
C ARG A 23 17.68 -27.29 -36.01
N SER A 24 18.05 -26.49 -37.01
CA SER A 24 19.21 -26.76 -37.89
C SER A 24 19.50 -25.58 -38.84
N ASP A 25 20.75 -25.10 -38.73
CA ASP A 25 21.72 -24.70 -39.74
C ASP A 25 21.53 -23.54 -40.75
N ALA A 26 22.31 -22.49 -40.48
CA ALA A 26 23.30 -21.79 -41.32
C ALA A 26 23.13 -21.67 -42.85
N ARG A 27 23.20 -20.41 -43.33
CA ARG A 27 23.92 -19.95 -44.55
C ARG A 27 24.27 -18.45 -44.44
N LEU A 28 25.45 -18.10 -44.97
CA LEU A 28 26.09 -16.79 -45.00
C LEU A 28 25.52 -15.85 -46.07
N SER A 29 25.47 -14.54 -45.77
CA SER A 29 25.89 -13.46 -46.69
C SER A 29 26.01 -12.12 -45.93
N ASN A 30 27.09 -11.40 -46.20
CA ASN A 30 27.40 -10.05 -45.72
C ASN A 30 26.35 -9.03 -46.16
N ASP A 31 26.08 -8.04 -45.30
CA ASP A 31 26.04 -6.62 -45.66
C ASP A 31 26.20 -5.75 -44.41
N GLU A 32 27.09 -4.78 -44.50
CA GLU A 32 27.38 -3.76 -43.49
C GLU A 32 26.23 -2.75 -43.38
N ALA A 33 25.84 -2.37 -42.15
CA ALA A 33 25.61 -0.97 -41.75
C ALA A 33 25.01 -0.86 -40.33
N ASN A 34 25.74 -0.15 -39.48
CA ASN A 34 25.24 0.94 -38.63
C ASN A 34 24.12 0.66 -37.59
N GLU A 35 24.51 0.52 -36.32
CA GLU A 35 24.13 1.48 -35.26
C GLU A 35 24.83 1.09 -33.94
N LYS A 36 25.73 1.94 -33.46
CA LYS A 36 26.23 1.87 -32.08
C LYS A 36 25.08 2.22 -31.16
N THR A 37 24.40 1.19 -30.67
CA THR A 37 23.37 1.27 -29.64
C THR A 37 23.96 1.97 -28.42
N ALA A 38 23.26 3.02 -27.97
CA ALA A 38 23.55 3.77 -26.76
C ALA A 38 23.76 2.84 -25.55
N PRO A 39 24.59 3.23 -24.55
CA PRO A 39 24.86 2.38 -23.40
C PRO A 39 23.53 2.02 -22.72
N SER A 40 23.29 0.71 -22.59
CA SER A 40 22.12 0.20 -21.90
C SER A 40 22.11 0.80 -20.50
N ALA A 41 21.06 1.57 -20.21
CA ALA A 41 20.81 2.07 -18.88
C ALA A 41 20.87 0.87 -17.93
N SER A 42 21.73 0.94 -16.92
CA SER A 42 21.79 -0.06 -15.86
C SER A 42 20.35 -0.36 -15.41
N PRO A 43 19.94 -1.63 -15.28
CA PRO A 43 18.59 -1.96 -14.86
C PRO A 43 18.27 -1.18 -13.58
N PRO A 44 17.04 -0.65 -13.42
CA PRO A 44 16.70 0.16 -12.26
C PRO A 44 17.11 -0.59 -11.00
N LYS A 45 17.79 0.13 -10.10
CA LYS A 45 18.57 -0.44 -8.98
C LYS A 45 17.72 -1.27 -7.99
N TYR A 46 16.40 -1.31 -8.18
CA TYR A 46 15.44 -1.98 -7.33
C TYR A 46 14.34 -2.63 -8.18
N ASP A 47 14.29 -3.97 -8.17
CA ASP A 47 13.16 -4.76 -8.69
C ASP A 47 11.86 -4.36 -7.95
N HIS A 48 10.71 -4.47 -8.63
CA HIS A 48 9.46 -3.79 -8.26
C HIS A 48 9.09 -3.95 -6.78
N VAL A 49 8.89 -2.83 -6.06
CA VAL A 49 8.37 -2.84 -4.69
C VAL A 49 6.92 -3.28 -4.72
N ARG A 50 6.58 -4.20 -3.82
CA ARG A 50 5.20 -4.59 -3.56
C ARG A 50 4.80 -4.01 -2.21
N LYS A 51 3.70 -3.26 -2.17
CA LYS A 51 3.14 -2.71 -0.93
C LYS A 51 1.75 -3.28 -0.67
N LEU A 52 1.60 -3.91 0.50
CA LEU A 52 0.31 -4.34 1.01
C LEU A 52 -0.16 -3.26 1.98
N ILE A 53 -1.29 -2.65 1.69
CA ILE A 53 -1.93 -1.67 2.56
C ILE A 53 -3.19 -2.31 3.12
N VAL A 54 -3.28 -2.40 4.45
CA VAL A 54 -4.41 -2.97 5.16
C VAL A 54 -5.17 -1.84 5.84
N GLY A 55 -6.44 -1.65 5.50
CA GLY A 55 -7.33 -0.77 6.26
C GLY A 55 -8.00 -1.56 7.36
N LEU A 56 -7.90 -1.13 8.61
CA LEU A 56 -8.62 -1.76 9.71
C LEU A 56 -10.04 -1.21 9.84
N GLY A 57 -10.95 -2.10 10.25
CA GLY A 57 -12.37 -1.82 10.42
C GLY A 57 -13.14 -3.10 10.75
N ASN A 58 -14.42 -2.95 11.10
CA ASN A 58 -15.36 -4.06 11.24
C ASN A 58 -16.34 -4.10 10.06
N PRO A 59 -16.67 -5.30 9.54
CA PRO A 59 -17.65 -5.47 8.47
C PRO A 59 -19.10 -5.31 8.96
N GLY A 60 -19.97 -4.84 8.06
CA GLY A 60 -21.41 -4.71 8.29
C GLY A 60 -21.87 -3.30 8.65
N ASN A 61 -23.12 -2.99 8.25
CA ASN A 61 -23.67 -1.63 8.25
C ASN A 61 -23.70 -0.95 9.62
N LYS A 62 -23.77 -1.71 10.71
CA LYS A 62 -23.75 -1.17 12.07
C LYS A 62 -22.45 -0.46 12.44
N TYR A 63 -21.34 -0.78 11.77
CA TYR A 63 -20.03 -0.17 12.01
C TYR A 63 -19.68 0.93 11.01
N THR A 64 -20.54 1.19 10.03
CA THR A 64 -20.36 2.30 9.10
C THR A 64 -20.27 3.63 9.87
N ASN A 65 -19.30 4.46 9.51
CA ASN A 65 -19.01 5.76 10.12
C ASN A 65 -18.67 5.70 11.63
N THR A 66 -18.23 4.54 12.14
CA THR A 66 -17.64 4.44 13.47
C THR A 66 -16.16 4.82 13.44
N ARG A 67 -15.60 5.29 14.57
CA ARG A 67 -14.19 5.69 14.66
C ARG A 67 -13.24 4.55 14.27
N HIS A 68 -13.54 3.32 14.70
CA HIS A 68 -12.79 2.10 14.34
C HIS A 68 -12.80 1.76 12.84
N ASN A 69 -13.74 2.30 12.07
CA ASN A 69 -13.83 2.06 10.62
C ASN A 69 -13.13 3.15 9.79
N ILE A 70 -12.40 4.09 10.42
CA ILE A 70 -11.65 5.12 9.69
C ILE A 70 -10.61 4.54 8.73
N GLY A 71 -10.03 3.37 9.06
CA GLY A 71 -9.12 2.65 8.17
C GLY A 71 -9.83 2.20 6.88
N PHE A 72 -11.03 1.62 6.99
CA PHE A 72 -11.84 1.29 5.81
C PHE A 72 -12.22 2.54 5.01
N ALA A 73 -12.63 3.62 5.68
CA ALA A 73 -13.03 4.85 5.02
C ALA A 73 -11.86 5.47 4.22
N ALA A 74 -10.68 5.58 4.84
CA ALA A 74 -9.46 6.07 4.19
C ALA A 74 -9.09 5.23 2.96
N MET A 75 -9.16 3.90 3.09
CA MET A 75 -8.83 3.01 1.98
C MET A 75 -9.83 3.09 0.83
N ARG A 76 -11.14 3.09 1.11
CA ARG A 76 -12.16 3.22 0.05
C ARG A 76 -12.02 4.54 -0.68
N HIS A 77 -11.90 5.64 0.07
CA HIS A 77 -11.69 6.96 -0.50
C HIS A 77 -10.41 7.03 -1.34
N PHE A 78 -9.30 6.44 -0.87
CA PHE A 78 -8.05 6.39 -1.63
C PHE A 78 -8.18 5.62 -2.95
N LEU A 79 -8.90 4.49 -2.93
CA LEU A 79 -9.15 3.68 -4.12
C LEU A 79 -9.98 4.46 -5.15
N GLU A 80 -11.13 4.98 -4.71
CA GLU A 80 -12.12 5.65 -5.53
C GLU A 80 -11.62 6.95 -6.15
N THR A 81 -10.80 7.72 -5.41
CA THR A 81 -10.33 9.03 -5.85
C THR A 81 -8.95 8.96 -6.49
N TYR A 82 -7.92 8.65 -5.70
CA TYR A 82 -6.54 8.71 -6.17
C TYR A 82 -6.21 7.54 -7.08
N ALA A 83 -6.41 6.30 -6.62
CA ALA A 83 -5.94 5.14 -7.37
C ALA A 83 -6.67 4.98 -8.71
N SER A 84 -7.99 5.16 -8.74
CA SER A 84 -8.76 5.12 -9.99
C SER A 84 -8.32 6.21 -10.98
N GLN A 85 -8.07 7.44 -10.49
CA GLN A 85 -7.59 8.54 -11.34
C GLN A 85 -6.19 8.24 -11.91
N VAL A 86 -5.22 7.85 -11.08
CA VAL A 86 -3.83 7.63 -11.51
C VAL A 86 -3.70 6.42 -12.43
N THR A 87 -4.57 5.41 -12.26
CA THR A 87 -4.55 4.22 -13.12
C THR A 87 -5.39 4.36 -14.39
N GLY A 88 -6.21 5.41 -14.49
CA GLY A 88 -7.17 5.59 -15.58
C GLY A 88 -8.23 4.48 -15.65
N LYS A 89 -8.48 3.79 -14.54
CA LYS A 89 -9.39 2.63 -14.45
C LYS A 89 -10.34 2.83 -13.28
N ASN A 90 -11.57 2.38 -13.43
CA ASN A 90 -12.45 2.26 -12.27
C ASN A 90 -12.01 1.03 -11.46
N LEU A 91 -11.37 1.27 -10.30
CA LEU A 91 -10.90 0.21 -9.43
C LEU A 91 -11.97 -0.15 -8.39
N GLU A 92 -12.24 -1.44 -8.26
CA GLU A 92 -13.21 -1.96 -7.29
C GLU A 92 -12.56 -2.97 -6.34
N LEU A 93 -13.14 -3.05 -5.15
CA LEU A 93 -12.78 -4.07 -4.15
C LEU A 93 -13.47 -5.38 -4.50
N GLN A 94 -12.69 -6.44 -4.71
CA GLN A 94 -13.18 -7.78 -5.00
C GLN A 94 -13.12 -8.64 -3.74
N HIS A 95 -14.24 -9.28 -3.40
CA HIS A 95 -14.28 -10.14 -2.23
C HIS A 95 -13.48 -11.43 -2.45
N GLU A 96 -12.52 -11.71 -1.57
CA GLU A 96 -11.71 -12.92 -1.60
C GLU A 96 -11.93 -13.75 -0.34
N ALA A 97 -12.84 -14.73 -0.42
CA ALA A 97 -13.20 -15.59 0.71
C ALA A 97 -11.99 -16.28 1.35
N GLY A 98 -11.02 -16.74 0.54
CA GLY A 98 -9.80 -17.38 1.03
C GLY A 98 -8.83 -16.45 1.76
N ASN A 99 -8.96 -15.14 1.60
CA ASN A 99 -8.18 -14.12 2.31
C ASN A 99 -8.99 -13.40 3.38
N HIS A 100 -10.25 -13.79 3.57
CA HIS A 100 -11.18 -13.18 4.53
C HIS A 100 -11.25 -11.65 4.42
N GLY A 101 -11.33 -11.14 3.19
CA GLY A 101 -11.34 -9.70 2.97
C GLY A 101 -11.67 -9.30 1.55
N ASP A 102 -11.98 -8.01 1.41
CA ASP A 102 -12.11 -7.37 0.11
C ASP A 102 -10.76 -6.82 -0.33
N VAL A 103 -10.39 -7.10 -1.57
CA VAL A 103 -9.05 -6.83 -2.10
C VAL A 103 -9.12 -6.02 -3.38
N ALA A 104 -8.26 -5.02 -3.50
CA ALA A 104 -7.97 -4.37 -4.77
C ALA A 104 -6.48 -4.49 -5.06
N ARG A 105 -6.13 -4.70 -6.34
CA ARG A 105 -4.74 -4.74 -6.80
C ARG A 105 -4.57 -3.81 -7.99
N PHE A 106 -3.55 -2.98 -7.93
CA PHE A 106 -3.25 -2.04 -8.99
C PHE A 106 -1.77 -1.67 -8.97
N ARG A 107 -1.32 -1.06 -10.06
CA ARG A 107 0.03 -0.53 -10.18
C ARG A 107 -0.04 0.98 -10.23
N VAL A 108 0.78 1.63 -9.43
CA VAL A 108 0.95 3.09 -9.47
C VAL A 108 2.28 3.38 -10.13
N ALA A 109 2.27 4.16 -11.20
CA ALA A 109 3.46 4.70 -11.84
C ALA A 109 3.59 6.19 -11.47
N PHE A 110 4.76 6.60 -11.02
CA PHE A 110 5.03 7.98 -10.60
C PHE A 110 5.73 8.73 -11.74
N GLN A 111 5.03 9.66 -12.39
CA GLN A 111 5.58 10.46 -13.49
C GLN A 111 6.16 11.78 -13.02
N GLN A 112 7.49 11.92 -13.06
CA GLN A 112 8.13 13.22 -12.84
C GLN A 112 7.72 14.20 -13.94
N ASN A 113 7.22 15.38 -13.52
CA ASN A 113 6.72 16.45 -14.40
C ASN A 113 5.33 16.20 -15.03
N ALA A 114 4.38 15.65 -14.28
CA ALA A 114 2.97 15.74 -14.67
C ALA A 114 2.56 17.22 -14.69
N ALA A 115 2.51 17.83 -15.87
CA ALA A 115 1.98 19.17 -16.09
C ALA A 115 0.43 19.23 -16.01
N ASP A 116 -0.19 18.12 -15.59
CA ASP A 116 -1.63 17.93 -15.67
C ASP A 116 -2.39 18.91 -14.77
N LYS A 117 -3.20 19.73 -15.44
CA LYS A 117 -4.10 20.72 -14.83
C LYS A 117 -5.30 20.04 -14.12
N ASP A 118 -5.53 18.75 -14.39
CA ASP A 118 -6.64 17.95 -13.85
C ASP A 118 -6.31 17.19 -12.55
N TYR A 119 -5.06 17.25 -12.09
CA TYR A 119 -4.71 16.69 -10.79
C TYR A 119 -5.31 17.53 -9.66
N SER A 120 -6.10 16.90 -8.80
CA SER A 120 -6.59 17.51 -7.54
C SER A 120 -5.54 17.49 -6.43
N PHE A 121 -4.46 16.71 -6.63
CA PHE A 121 -3.30 16.60 -5.74
C PHE A 121 -2.13 17.46 -6.28
N PRO A 122 -1.25 18.02 -5.42
CA PRO A 122 -0.21 18.95 -5.85
C PRO A 122 0.67 18.43 -7.01
N ILE A 123 0.79 19.25 -8.06
CA ILE A 123 1.48 19.03 -9.35
C ILE A 123 2.98 18.65 -9.21
N ASP A 124 3.61 18.95 -8.07
CA ASP A 124 5.06 18.81 -7.84
C ASP A 124 5.37 17.95 -6.58
N ASP A 125 4.50 16.98 -6.28
CA ASP A 125 4.63 16.02 -5.17
C ASP A 125 5.80 15.03 -5.30
N LEU A 126 6.23 14.80 -6.54
CA LEU A 126 7.32 13.87 -6.78
C LEU A 126 8.68 14.46 -6.42
N VAL A 127 8.77 15.70 -5.95
CA VAL A 127 10.01 16.40 -5.61
C VAL A 127 10.19 16.49 -4.10
N ASN A 128 11.37 16.09 -3.61
CA ASN A 128 11.64 16.08 -2.18
C ASN A 128 11.92 17.50 -1.71
N ARG A 129 10.94 18.13 -1.08
CA ARG A 129 11.03 19.53 -0.64
C ARG A 129 11.74 19.73 0.69
N SER A 130 12.24 18.66 1.33
CA SER A 130 12.95 18.78 2.61
C SER A 130 14.20 19.66 2.54
N SER A 131 14.85 19.76 1.37
CA SER A 131 15.97 20.68 1.14
C SER A 131 16.12 21.00 -0.35
N LYS A 132 16.77 22.13 -0.66
CA LYS A 132 17.12 22.50 -2.03
C LYS A 132 17.89 21.38 -2.74
N ARG A 133 18.88 20.79 -2.06
CA ARG A 133 19.66 19.64 -2.55
C ARG A 133 18.80 18.40 -2.82
N ALA A 134 17.86 18.05 -1.94
CA ALA A 134 16.98 16.89 -2.13
C ALA A 134 15.98 17.11 -3.28
N LYS A 135 15.52 18.36 -3.46
CA LYS A 135 14.69 18.79 -4.57
C LYS A 135 15.45 18.64 -5.89
N GLU A 136 16.63 19.25 -5.98
CA GLU A 136 17.51 19.15 -7.15
C GLU A 136 17.87 17.70 -7.46
N ARG A 137 18.22 16.91 -6.44
CA ARG A 137 18.48 15.48 -6.61
C ARG A 137 17.29 14.75 -7.18
N THR A 138 16.09 14.96 -6.62
CA THR A 138 14.92 14.25 -7.14
C THR A 138 14.60 14.65 -8.57
N LEU A 139 14.69 15.94 -8.89
CA LEU A 139 14.50 16.44 -10.25
C LEU A 139 15.53 15.88 -11.25
N LYS A 140 16.75 15.61 -10.79
CA LYS A 140 17.83 15.08 -11.63
C LYS A 140 17.83 13.56 -11.74
N GLU A 141 17.60 12.85 -10.63
CA GLU A 141 17.84 11.41 -10.49
C GLU A 141 16.58 10.57 -10.51
N GLY A 142 15.38 11.16 -10.47
CA GLY A 142 14.17 10.36 -10.40
C GLY A 142 13.69 10.07 -8.99
N VAL A 143 12.67 9.22 -8.93
CA VAL A 143 12.09 8.68 -7.70
C VAL A 143 12.73 7.32 -7.39
N PRO A 144 12.81 6.89 -6.11
CA PRO A 144 13.44 5.60 -5.79
C PRO A 144 12.79 4.39 -6.47
N HIS A 145 11.47 4.44 -6.68
CA HIS A 145 10.68 3.42 -7.36
C HIS A 145 9.70 4.12 -8.31
N GLU A 146 9.95 3.99 -9.61
CA GLU A 146 9.09 4.57 -10.65
C GLU A 146 7.71 3.91 -10.67
N GLU A 147 7.68 2.60 -10.41
CA GLU A 147 6.45 1.82 -10.33
C GLU A 147 6.36 1.06 -9.01
N VAL A 148 5.17 1.05 -8.42
CA VAL A 148 4.86 0.30 -7.20
C VAL A 148 3.63 -0.56 -7.44
N ASN A 149 3.76 -1.87 -7.18
CA ASN A 149 2.62 -2.77 -7.18
C ASN A 149 1.93 -2.70 -5.81
N VAL A 150 0.66 -2.32 -5.80
CA VAL A 150 -0.12 -2.13 -4.58
C VAL A 150 -1.18 -3.21 -4.49
N ALA A 151 -1.27 -3.84 -3.31
CA ALA A 151 -2.44 -4.61 -2.90
C ALA A 151 -3.09 -3.90 -1.71
N MET A 152 -4.38 -3.65 -1.79
CA MET A 152 -5.19 -3.13 -0.69
C MET A 152 -6.04 -4.27 -0.14
N LEU A 153 -6.09 -4.41 1.18
CA LEU A 153 -6.90 -5.41 1.87
C LEU A 153 -7.77 -4.73 2.92
N LEU A 154 -9.09 -4.94 2.85
CA LEU A 154 -10.04 -4.62 3.89
C LEU A 154 -10.55 -5.95 4.48
N PRO A 155 -10.06 -6.37 5.66
CA PRO A 155 -10.50 -7.61 6.28
C PRO A 155 -12.02 -7.64 6.50
N THR A 156 -12.70 -8.70 6.07
CA THR A 156 -14.12 -8.94 6.39
C THR A 156 -14.27 -9.78 7.66
N THR A 157 -13.25 -9.77 8.52
CA THR A 157 -13.24 -10.35 9.86
C THR A 157 -13.54 -9.27 10.89
N TYR A 158 -13.89 -9.66 12.12
CA TYR A 158 -13.95 -8.69 13.21
C TYR A 158 -12.55 -8.10 13.49
N MET A 159 -12.51 -6.88 14.04
CA MET A 159 -11.30 -6.11 14.31
C MET A 159 -10.25 -6.95 15.07
N ASN A 160 -10.66 -7.67 16.11
CA ASN A 160 -9.79 -8.51 16.92
C ASN A 160 -9.33 -9.82 16.23
N CYS A 161 -9.77 -10.07 14.99
CA CYS A 161 -9.39 -11.19 14.15
C CYS A 161 -8.74 -10.73 12.82
N SER A 162 -8.42 -9.45 12.67
CA SER A 162 -7.85 -8.90 11.42
C SER A 162 -6.52 -9.54 11.01
N GLY A 163 -5.75 -10.08 11.95
CA GLY A 163 -4.50 -10.78 11.68
C GLY A 163 -4.69 -12.08 10.89
N THR A 164 -5.85 -12.73 11.04
CA THR A 164 -6.18 -13.94 10.26
C THR A 164 -6.28 -13.64 8.76
N ALA A 165 -6.98 -12.57 8.39
CA ALA A 165 -7.11 -12.11 7.01
C ALA A 165 -5.75 -11.69 6.42
N VAL A 166 -4.99 -10.88 7.17
CA VAL A 166 -3.66 -10.42 6.75
C VAL A 166 -2.71 -11.60 6.53
N ARG A 167 -2.69 -12.57 7.46
CA ARG A 167 -1.85 -13.77 7.34
C ARG A 167 -2.28 -14.63 6.16
N ALA A 168 -3.58 -14.86 5.97
CA ALA A 168 -4.12 -15.63 4.85
C ALA A 168 -3.68 -15.01 3.51
N PHE A 169 -3.87 -13.70 3.35
CA PHE A 169 -3.42 -12.94 2.19
C PHE A 169 -1.91 -13.09 1.95
N MET A 170 -1.10 -12.91 3.00
CA MET A 170 0.35 -13.02 2.89
C MET A 170 0.82 -14.42 2.50
N GLN A 171 0.12 -15.46 2.97
CA GLN A 171 0.42 -16.85 2.62
C GLN A 171 0.06 -17.15 1.16
N SER A 172 -1.16 -16.84 0.74
CA SER A 172 -1.67 -17.09 -0.61
C SER A 172 -0.87 -16.35 -1.68
N HIS A 173 -0.42 -15.13 -1.40
CA HIS A 173 0.29 -14.28 -2.36
C HIS A 173 1.81 -14.33 -2.23
N ARG A 174 2.35 -15.25 -1.42
CA ARG A 174 3.79 -15.37 -1.14
C ARG A 174 4.41 -14.02 -0.71
N TRP A 175 3.67 -13.27 0.11
CA TRP A 175 4.14 -12.02 0.71
C TRP A 175 5.03 -12.33 1.91
N ARG A 176 6.21 -11.71 1.99
CA ARG A 176 7.19 -12.00 3.06
C ARG A 176 7.77 -10.71 3.61
N LEU A 177 7.44 -10.39 4.86
CA LEU A 177 8.02 -9.24 5.55
C LEU A 177 9.51 -9.46 5.81
N LYS A 178 10.28 -8.37 5.69
CA LYS A 178 11.72 -8.38 5.98
C LYS A 178 11.96 -8.74 7.45
N LYS A 179 12.67 -9.85 7.68
CA LYS A 179 13.10 -10.26 9.03
C LYS A 179 14.28 -9.44 9.53
N ASN A 180 15.24 -9.12 8.65
CA ASN A 180 16.38 -8.24 8.94
C ASN A 180 16.64 -7.26 7.76
N PRO A 181 17.35 -6.13 7.99
CA PRO A 181 17.64 -5.15 6.95
C PRO A 181 18.50 -5.67 5.79
N LEU A 182 19.27 -6.74 6.04
CA LEU A 182 20.17 -7.39 5.08
C LEU A 182 19.51 -8.55 4.31
N SER A 183 18.22 -8.80 4.53
CA SER A 183 17.49 -9.89 3.87
C SER A 183 17.37 -9.54 2.39
N LEU A 184 18.08 -10.30 1.55
CA LEU A 184 18.00 -10.23 0.09
C LEU A 184 16.61 -10.60 -0.48
N ASN A 185 15.71 -11.11 0.37
CA ASN A 185 14.39 -11.57 -0.05
C ASN A 185 13.34 -10.46 0.03
N ARG A 186 13.00 -9.95 -1.16
CA ARG A 186 11.82 -9.15 -1.58
C ARG A 186 11.59 -7.82 -0.87
N GLN A 187 11.27 -6.80 -1.66
CA GLN A 187 10.88 -5.47 -1.18
C GLN A 187 9.39 -5.41 -0.79
N ASP A 188 8.90 -6.47 -0.16
CA ASP A 188 7.51 -6.57 0.29
C ASP A 188 7.33 -5.72 1.56
N GLU A 189 6.49 -4.69 1.48
CA GLU A 189 6.18 -3.81 2.60
C GLU A 189 4.73 -3.97 3.06
N LEU A 190 4.49 -3.83 4.37
CA LEU A 190 3.15 -3.80 4.94
C LEU A 190 2.92 -2.45 5.62
N LEU A 191 1.84 -1.78 5.24
CA LEU A 191 1.27 -0.63 5.92
C LEU A 191 -0.09 -1.00 6.50
N VAL A 192 -0.31 -0.73 7.79
CA VAL A 192 -1.62 -0.86 8.43
C VAL A 192 -2.19 0.53 8.71
N VAL A 193 -3.35 0.84 8.14
CA VAL A 193 -4.09 2.09 8.36
C VAL A 193 -5.12 1.86 9.44
N THR A 194 -5.04 2.65 10.52
CA THR A 194 -5.81 2.41 11.74
C THR A 194 -6.19 3.72 12.42
N ASP A 195 -7.27 3.69 13.21
CA ASP A 195 -7.57 4.72 14.19
C ASP A 195 -6.55 4.76 15.32
N ASP A 196 -6.41 5.92 15.94
CA ASP A 196 -5.65 6.13 17.17
C ASP A 196 -6.36 7.18 18.05
N VAL A 197 -6.82 6.74 19.21
CA VAL A 197 -7.52 7.60 20.20
C VAL A 197 -6.57 8.55 20.93
N ALA A 198 -5.27 8.26 20.97
CA ALA A 198 -4.31 9.15 21.60
C ALA A 198 -3.95 10.35 20.72
N LEU A 199 -4.30 10.30 19.43
CA LEU A 199 -4.11 11.40 18.49
C LEU A 199 -5.41 12.23 18.37
N PRO A 200 -5.33 13.57 18.48
CA PRO A 200 -6.46 14.46 18.21
C PRO A 200 -7.05 14.23 16.82
N PHE A 201 -8.34 14.51 16.66
CA PHE A 201 -8.99 14.43 15.34
C PHE A 201 -8.26 15.32 14.33
N GLY A 202 -7.97 14.76 13.15
CA GLY A 202 -7.25 15.47 12.09
C GLY A 202 -5.72 15.37 12.17
N GLU A 203 -5.16 14.83 13.25
CA GLU A 203 -3.74 14.48 13.30
C GLU A 203 -3.51 13.09 12.71
N CYS A 204 -2.47 12.94 11.89
CA CYS A 204 -2.06 11.65 11.38
C CYS A 204 -0.58 11.43 11.67
N ARG A 205 -0.20 10.22 12.08
CA ARG A 205 1.20 9.88 12.38
C ARG A 205 1.57 8.53 11.82
N PHE A 206 2.76 8.45 11.22
CA PHE A 206 3.35 7.17 10.88
C PHE A 206 4.10 6.55 12.05
N LYS A 207 4.12 5.22 12.11
CA LYS A 207 4.97 4.44 13.01
C LYS A 207 5.58 3.28 12.22
N ALA A 208 6.89 3.27 12.05
CA ALA A 208 7.57 2.27 11.21
C ALA A 208 7.58 0.84 11.81
N LYS A 209 7.52 0.73 13.13
CA LYS A 209 7.50 -0.54 13.89
C LYS A 209 7.04 -0.35 15.33
N GLY A 210 6.71 -1.44 16.04
CA GLY A 210 6.56 -1.49 17.50
C GLY A 210 5.25 -2.13 17.97
N GLY A 211 5.01 -2.17 19.28
CA GLY A 211 3.84 -2.85 19.85
C GLY A 211 2.47 -2.24 19.48
N PRO A 212 1.36 -2.91 19.81
CA PRO A 212 0.02 -2.63 19.27
C PRO A 212 -0.59 -1.29 19.66
N GLY A 213 -0.13 -0.64 20.73
CA GLY A 213 -0.62 0.69 21.12
C GLY A 213 -2.11 0.72 21.48
N GLY A 214 -2.64 -0.35 22.09
CA GLY A 214 -4.05 -0.45 22.48
C GLY A 214 -5.01 -0.91 21.37
N GLN A 215 -4.57 -0.95 20.11
CA GLN A 215 -5.43 -1.30 18.98
C GLN A 215 -5.53 -2.82 18.78
N ASN A 216 -6.75 -3.37 18.83
CA ASN A 216 -7.00 -4.82 18.85
C ASN A 216 -6.66 -5.54 17.52
N GLY A 217 -6.92 -4.92 16.37
CA GLY A 217 -6.56 -5.48 15.07
C GLY A 217 -5.05 -5.48 14.81
N VAL A 218 -4.34 -4.44 15.23
CA VAL A 218 -2.86 -4.41 15.19
C VAL A 218 -2.28 -5.49 16.10
N ARG A 219 -2.85 -5.68 17.30
CA ARG A 219 -2.47 -6.76 18.22
C ARG A 219 -2.62 -8.13 17.55
N ASP A 220 -3.75 -8.37 16.89
CA ASP A 220 -3.99 -9.65 16.21
C ASP A 220 -3.07 -9.83 14.99
N ILE A 221 -2.81 -8.78 14.21
CA ILE A 221 -1.82 -8.82 13.10
C ILE A 221 -0.44 -9.20 13.62
N ILE A 222 0.03 -8.59 14.71
CA ILE A 222 1.34 -8.95 15.31
C ILE A 222 1.33 -10.43 15.71
N LYS A 223 0.27 -10.88 16.38
CA LYS A 223 0.11 -12.28 16.81
C LYS A 223 0.15 -13.26 15.64
N CYS A 224 -0.60 -12.99 14.57
CA CYS A 224 -0.71 -13.87 13.41
C CYS A 224 0.53 -13.85 12.52
N THR A 225 1.17 -12.70 12.34
CA THR A 225 2.36 -12.54 11.49
C THR A 225 3.68 -12.83 12.22
N GLY A 226 3.68 -12.80 13.55
CA GLY A 226 4.88 -12.96 14.39
C GLY A 226 5.87 -11.79 14.27
N SER A 227 5.42 -10.61 13.84
CA SER A 227 6.30 -9.47 13.58
C SER A 227 5.64 -8.15 13.96
N GLU A 228 6.39 -7.29 14.64
CA GLU A 228 6.02 -5.88 14.85
C GLU A 228 6.66 -4.93 13.82
N ARG A 229 7.39 -5.49 12.85
CA ARG A 229 8.20 -4.75 11.87
C ARG A 229 7.40 -4.43 10.62
N PHE A 230 6.29 -3.72 10.80
CA PHE A 230 5.48 -3.19 9.72
C PHE A 230 5.05 -1.75 10.03
N ALA A 231 4.90 -0.95 8.98
CA ALA A 231 4.53 0.44 9.12
C ALA A 231 3.05 0.58 9.46
N ARG A 232 2.71 1.69 10.12
CA ARG A 232 1.33 2.04 10.46
C ARG A 232 1.08 3.49 10.13
N LEU A 233 -0.05 3.77 9.51
CA LEU A 233 -0.64 5.11 9.43
C LEU A 233 -1.73 5.18 10.50
N ARG A 234 -1.49 5.99 11.52
CA ARG A 234 -2.40 6.20 12.64
C ARG A 234 -3.17 7.48 12.39
N ILE A 235 -4.49 7.36 12.28
CA ILE A 235 -5.41 8.47 12.04
C ILE A 235 -6.05 8.83 13.38
N GLY A 236 -5.84 10.06 13.82
CA GLY A 236 -6.39 10.55 15.06
C GLY A 236 -7.90 10.66 15.00
N VAL A 237 -8.56 9.99 15.95
CA VAL A 237 -10.02 10.03 16.11
C VAL A 237 -10.44 10.82 17.36
N GLY A 238 -9.47 11.43 18.04
CA GLY A 238 -9.67 12.10 19.30
C GLY A 238 -9.81 11.13 20.46
N ALA A 239 -9.44 11.60 21.64
CA ALA A 239 -9.73 10.92 22.88
C ALA A 239 -11.08 11.40 23.42
N PRO A 240 -11.85 10.54 24.12
CA PRO A 240 -13.01 11.04 24.84
C PRO A 240 -12.58 11.99 25.97
N TYR A 241 -13.47 12.90 26.38
CA TYR A 241 -13.13 13.94 27.36
C TYR A 241 -12.57 13.37 28.68
N TRP A 242 -13.01 12.17 29.08
CA TRP A 242 -12.56 11.49 30.30
C TRP A 242 -11.18 10.83 30.17
N PHE A 243 -10.63 10.68 28.97
CA PHE A 243 -9.34 10.03 28.73
C PHE A 243 -8.14 10.95 29.00
N ALA A 244 -8.35 12.28 28.97
CA ALA A 244 -7.28 13.25 29.23
C ALA A 244 -6.68 13.14 30.66
N GLY A 245 -7.42 12.55 31.61
CA GLY A 245 -6.95 12.24 32.97
C GLY A 245 -6.52 10.78 33.19
N GLY A 246 -6.42 9.97 32.13
CA GLY A 246 -6.26 8.51 32.22
C GLY A 246 -7.58 7.78 32.50
N ASN A 247 -7.51 6.45 32.70
CA ASN A 247 -8.70 5.61 32.93
C ASN A 247 -9.44 5.93 34.25
N SER A 248 -8.87 6.76 35.12
CA SER A 248 -9.39 7.09 36.45
C SER A 248 -10.67 7.94 36.43
N CYS A 249 -10.93 8.64 35.33
CA CYS A 249 -12.07 9.55 35.19
C CYS A 249 -13.19 9.00 34.28
N ALA A 250 -13.10 7.74 33.88
CA ALA A 250 -14.10 7.12 33.01
C ALA A 250 -15.45 7.00 33.73
N PRO A 251 -16.55 7.58 33.19
CA PRO A 251 -17.88 7.38 33.73
C PRO A 251 -18.26 5.89 33.84
N SER A 252 -19.11 5.54 34.80
CA SER A 252 -19.56 4.16 34.98
C SER A 252 -20.25 3.65 33.70
N GLY A 253 -19.74 2.56 33.13
CA GLY A 253 -20.26 1.97 31.89
C GLY A 253 -19.65 2.50 30.58
N THR A 254 -18.70 3.44 30.61
CA THR A 254 -17.95 3.88 29.41
C THR A 254 -16.67 3.06 29.24
N ALA A 255 -16.69 2.11 28.31
CA ALA A 255 -15.50 1.39 27.88
C ALA A 255 -14.88 2.08 26.66
N MET A 256 -13.55 2.04 26.54
CA MET A 256 -12.86 2.53 25.34
C MET A 256 -13.42 1.87 24.07
N ASP A 257 -13.71 0.56 24.14
CA ASP A 257 -14.34 -0.21 23.07
C ASP A 257 -15.69 0.39 22.61
N LYS A 258 -16.49 0.95 23.52
CA LYS A 258 -17.74 1.62 23.14
C LYS A 258 -17.49 2.95 22.44
N TYR A 259 -16.48 3.70 22.86
CA TYR A 259 -16.15 5.00 22.27
C TYR A 259 -15.67 4.86 20.82
N VAL A 260 -14.77 3.91 20.58
CA VAL A 260 -14.22 3.64 19.24
C VAL A 260 -15.24 3.01 18.28
N LEU A 261 -16.24 2.29 18.81
CA LEU A 261 -17.41 1.86 18.04
C LEU A 261 -18.48 2.94 17.91
N GLY A 262 -18.29 4.11 18.54
CA GLY A 262 -19.15 5.27 18.40
C GLY A 262 -18.92 5.99 17.07
N ARG A 263 -19.96 6.67 16.59
CA ARG A 263 -19.89 7.52 15.38
C ARG A 263 -19.20 8.85 15.67
N PHE A 264 -18.62 9.44 14.63
CA PHE A 264 -18.10 10.80 14.68
C PHE A 264 -19.23 11.80 15.02
N ASN A 265 -18.87 12.88 15.71
CA ASN A 265 -19.82 13.97 15.97
C ASN A 265 -20.08 14.79 14.68
N GLY A 266 -21.01 15.75 14.72
CA GLY A 266 -21.39 16.54 13.55
C GLY A 266 -20.21 17.27 12.89
N ASP A 267 -19.36 17.91 13.69
CA ASP A 267 -18.21 18.67 13.20
C ASP A 267 -17.13 17.76 12.59
N GLU A 268 -16.83 16.64 13.28
CA GLU A 268 -15.91 15.61 12.79
C GLU A 268 -16.42 14.96 11.50
N GLN A 269 -17.72 14.72 11.40
CA GLN A 269 -18.36 14.16 10.20
C GLN A 269 -18.30 15.15 9.03
N ASN A 270 -18.51 16.44 9.30
CA ASN A 270 -18.39 17.51 8.30
C ASN A 270 -16.93 17.67 7.80
N ALA A 271 -15.96 17.47 8.68
CA ALA A 271 -14.53 17.51 8.36
C ALA A 271 -14.00 16.20 7.74
N MET A 272 -14.80 15.12 7.72
CA MET A 272 -14.39 13.80 7.26
C MET A 272 -13.88 13.80 5.80
N PRO A 273 -14.56 14.43 4.82
CA PRO A 273 -14.06 14.45 3.44
C PRO A 273 -12.67 15.08 3.33
N ASP A 274 -12.41 16.12 4.14
CA ASP A 274 -11.14 16.83 4.17
C ASP A 274 -10.03 15.98 4.81
N LEU A 275 -10.36 15.28 5.90
CA LEU A 275 -9.47 14.31 6.53
C LEU A 275 -9.11 13.19 5.56
N LEU A 276 -10.07 12.63 4.83
CA LEU A 276 -9.81 11.56 3.87
C LEU A 276 -8.90 12.04 2.72
N ARG A 277 -9.09 13.27 2.21
CA ARG A 277 -8.14 13.87 1.26
C ARG A 277 -6.74 14.04 1.84
N TYR A 278 -6.62 14.49 3.09
CA TYR A 278 -5.32 14.57 3.77
C TYR A 278 -4.68 13.18 3.93
N THR A 279 -5.45 12.14 4.26
CA THR A 279 -4.90 10.77 4.35
C THR A 279 -4.43 10.24 3.00
N ASN A 280 -5.09 10.59 1.89
CA ASN A 280 -4.62 10.22 0.55
C ASN A 280 -3.22 10.77 0.27
N GLU A 281 -2.94 12.01 0.67
CA GLU A 281 -1.62 12.62 0.52
C GLU A 281 -0.54 11.86 1.27
N LEU A 282 -0.85 11.44 2.50
CA LEU A 282 0.06 10.64 3.31
C LEU A 282 0.30 9.25 2.72
N LEU A 283 -0.75 8.58 2.23
CA LEU A 283 -0.65 7.28 1.56
C LEU A 283 0.18 7.39 0.27
N ARG A 284 -0.06 8.43 -0.53
CA ARG A 284 0.72 8.73 -1.74
C ARG A 284 2.20 8.91 -1.43
N LEU A 285 2.51 9.76 -0.43
CA LEU A 285 3.88 9.99 0.01
C LEU A 285 4.54 8.71 0.52
N TYR A 286 3.81 7.85 1.24
CA TYR A 286 4.29 6.54 1.67
C TYR A 286 4.57 5.58 0.50
N LEU A 287 3.66 5.50 -0.48
CA LEU A 287 3.83 4.63 -1.63
C LEU A 287 5.11 4.96 -2.39
N HIS A 288 5.36 6.25 -2.58
CA HIS A 288 6.47 6.76 -3.36
C HIS A 288 7.80 6.86 -2.58
N ARG A 289 7.80 7.49 -1.40
CA ARG A 289 9.01 7.83 -0.63
C ARG A 289 9.31 6.90 0.53
N GLY A 290 8.38 5.99 0.83
CA GLY A 290 8.46 5.11 1.99
C GLY A 290 8.18 5.83 3.31
N VAL A 291 8.19 5.02 4.37
CA VAL A 291 7.71 5.44 5.70
C VAL A 291 8.52 6.57 6.33
N ALA A 292 9.83 6.68 6.06
CA ALA A 292 10.68 7.68 6.70
C ALA A 292 10.28 9.11 6.32
N GLN A 293 10.16 9.39 5.01
CA GLN A 293 9.74 10.70 4.52
C GLN A 293 8.28 10.98 4.85
N ALA A 294 7.42 9.97 4.74
CA ALA A 294 6.02 10.08 5.13
C ALA A 294 5.87 10.45 6.62
N THR A 295 6.73 9.91 7.49
CA THR A 295 6.78 10.27 8.91
C THR A 295 7.20 11.73 9.11
N THR A 296 8.27 12.18 8.46
CA THR A 296 8.74 13.57 8.56
C THR A 296 7.65 14.56 8.16
N TYR A 297 6.97 14.32 7.04
CA TYR A 297 5.88 15.17 6.59
C TYR A 297 4.70 15.16 7.56
N ALA A 298 4.24 13.97 7.96
CA ALA A 298 3.14 13.80 8.90
C ALA A 298 3.41 14.45 10.26
N ASN A 299 4.65 14.50 10.74
CA ASN A 299 5.00 15.18 12.00
C ASN A 299 4.98 16.70 11.89
N SER A 300 5.18 17.25 10.69
CA SER A 300 5.18 18.70 10.44
C SER A 300 3.80 19.27 10.08
N MET A 301 2.84 18.40 9.83
CA MET A 301 1.53 18.71 9.24
C MET A 301 0.39 18.15 10.11
N ASP A 302 -0.77 18.79 10.00
CA ASP A 302 -2.06 18.32 10.51
C ASP A 302 -3.15 18.73 9.52
N LEU A 303 -4.40 18.31 9.75
CA LEU A 303 -5.52 18.64 8.87
C LEU A 303 -5.71 20.15 8.68
N GLN A 304 -5.57 20.95 9.74
CA GLN A 304 -5.79 22.40 9.68
C GLN A 304 -4.72 23.10 8.84
N ARG A 305 -3.45 22.73 9.02
CA ARG A 305 -2.32 23.20 8.21
C ARG A 305 -2.47 22.76 6.76
N TYR A 306 -2.87 21.51 6.54
CA TYR A 306 -3.15 20.98 5.21
C TYR A 306 -4.23 21.81 4.51
N LEU A 307 -5.35 22.10 5.18
CA LEU A 307 -6.42 22.93 4.63
C LEU A 307 -6.00 24.38 4.42
N LYS A 308 -5.20 24.96 5.30
CA LYS A 308 -4.66 26.31 5.11
C LYS A 308 -3.77 26.40 3.86
N GLN A 309 -2.99 25.36 3.60
CA GLN A 309 -2.05 25.33 2.49
C GLN A 309 -2.70 24.93 1.15
N TYR A 310 -3.69 24.02 1.17
CA TYR A 310 -4.23 23.39 -0.05
C TYR A 310 -5.75 23.50 -0.18
N GLY A 311 -6.47 23.94 0.85
CA GLY A 311 -7.94 23.97 0.89
C GLY A 311 -8.60 24.94 -0.09
N ALA A 312 -7.91 25.99 -0.52
CA ALA A 312 -8.43 26.93 -1.52
C ALA A 312 -8.56 26.30 -2.93
N SER A 313 -7.73 25.32 -3.28
CA SER A 313 -7.81 24.61 -4.58
C SER A 313 -9.00 23.66 -4.67
N ALA A 314 -9.54 23.19 -3.55
CA ALA A 314 -10.63 22.21 -3.51
C ALA A 314 -12.04 22.85 -3.61
N LYS A 315 -12.24 24.05 -3.05
CA LYS A 315 -13.57 24.72 -3.04
C LYS A 315 -13.99 25.28 -4.40
N GLY A 316 -13.07 25.48 -5.34
CA GLY A 316 -13.35 26.07 -6.65
C GLY A 316 -13.96 25.11 -7.69
N ARG A 317 -14.00 23.80 -7.44
CA ARG A 317 -14.36 22.79 -8.47
C ARG A 317 -15.66 22.02 -8.23
N HIS A 318 -16.35 22.23 -7.10
CA HIS A 318 -17.68 21.66 -6.86
C HIS A 318 -18.84 22.55 -7.37
N ARG A 319 -18.53 23.60 -8.14
CA ARG A 319 -19.50 24.57 -8.67
C ARG A 319 -19.56 24.64 -10.21
N GLN A 320 -19.07 23.62 -10.91
CA GLN A 320 -19.27 23.48 -12.35
C GLN A 320 -19.90 22.13 -12.67
#